data_AF-A0AAD1WDH4-F1
#
_entry.id   AF-A0AAD1WDH4-F1
#
_cell.length_a   1.000
_cell.length_b   1.000
_cell.length_c   1.000
_cell.angle_alpha   90.00
_cell.angle_beta   90.00
_cell.angle_gamma   90.00
#
_symmetry.space_group_name_H-M   'P 1'
#
loop_
_entity.id
_entity.type
_entity.pdbx_description
1 polymer ?
#
loop_
_entity_poly.entity_id
_entity_poly.type
_entity_poly.pdbx_seq_one_letter_code
_entity_poly.pdbx_strand_id
1 'polypeptide(L)'
;MGGTIIGSARCKAFTTREGRLSAAYNLVQHGITNLCVIGGDGSLTGANIFRKEWGGLLEDLVKEEKITEDVAQKYSHLNIVGLVGSIDNDFCGTDMTIGTDSALHRIMEVIDAITTTAQSHQRTFVLEVMGRHCGYLALVSALASGADWLFIPECPPEEGWEDFMCARLGETRSRGSRLNIIIIAEGAIDRNGQLISSNYVKDLVVQRLGFDTRVTVLGHVQRGGTPSAFDRVLSSKMGMEAVIALMEATPETPACVVSLSGNQSVRLPLMECVQVTKDVQKAMDEKKFDEAIQLRGRGRGLDAGVNGRMNAELRSRLD
;
A
#
# COMPACT_ATOMS: atom_id res chain seq x y z
N MET A 1 -9.04 -4.00 17.91
CA MET A 1 -10.23 -4.07 17.04
C MET A 1 -9.79 -3.76 15.61
N GLY A 2 -10.50 -4.26 14.60
CA GLY A 2 -10.24 -3.92 13.19
C GLY A 2 -10.75 -2.52 12.84
N GLY A 3 -10.20 -1.94 11.77
CA GLY A 3 -10.57 -0.61 11.30
C GLY A 3 -10.14 0.52 12.25
N THR A 4 -10.76 1.69 12.08
CA THR A 4 -10.45 2.91 12.84
C THR A 4 -11.64 3.30 13.71
N ILE A 5 -11.48 3.23 15.04
CA ILE A 5 -12.56 3.53 16.00
C ILE A 5 -13.02 5.00 15.89
N ILE A 6 -12.09 5.91 15.58
CA ILE A 6 -12.39 7.34 15.34
C ILE A 6 -12.94 7.63 13.94
N GLY A 7 -13.14 6.60 13.11
CA GLY A 7 -13.61 6.72 11.73
C GLY A 7 -12.54 7.17 10.74
N SER A 8 -12.89 7.10 9.45
CA SER A 8 -12.13 7.67 8.34
C SER A 8 -13.08 8.05 7.22
N ALA A 9 -12.94 9.25 6.67
CA ALA A 9 -13.82 9.77 5.63
C ALA A 9 -13.01 10.46 4.53
N ARG A 10 -13.49 10.33 3.27
CA ARG A 10 -12.95 11.13 2.16
C ARG A 10 -13.32 12.60 2.39
N CYS A 11 -12.32 13.47 2.52
CA CYS A 11 -12.55 14.88 2.82
C CYS A 11 -12.31 15.76 1.58
N LYS A 12 -13.36 15.96 0.76
CA LYS A 12 -13.29 16.87 -0.39
C LYS A 12 -13.11 18.33 0.04
N ALA A 13 -13.70 18.74 1.16
CA ALA A 13 -13.56 20.11 1.64
C ALA A 13 -12.08 20.46 1.93
N PHE A 14 -11.30 19.53 2.47
CA PHE A 14 -9.89 19.77 2.82
C PHE A 14 -8.97 19.95 1.60
N THR A 15 -9.43 19.65 0.38
CA THR A 15 -8.67 19.97 -0.83
C THR A 15 -8.71 21.46 -1.17
N THR A 16 -9.68 22.22 -0.63
CA THR A 16 -9.77 23.67 -0.79
C THR A 16 -9.09 24.41 0.36
N ARG A 17 -8.62 25.63 0.10
CA ARG A 17 -8.05 26.49 1.15
C ARG A 17 -9.08 26.83 2.23
N GLU A 18 -10.34 27.03 1.87
CA GLU A 18 -11.45 27.30 2.80
C GLU A 18 -11.69 26.14 3.78
N GLY A 19 -11.66 24.89 3.30
CA GLY A 19 -11.79 23.73 4.17
C GLY A 19 -10.58 23.57 5.11
N ARG A 20 -9.37 23.90 4.64
CA ARG A 20 -8.17 23.94 5.48
C ARG A 20 -8.22 25.08 6.49
N LEU A 21 -8.71 26.25 6.12
CA LEU A 21 -8.93 27.40 7.02
C LEU A 21 -9.88 27.02 8.16
N SER A 22 -10.99 26.35 7.83
CA SER A 22 -11.95 25.83 8.81
C SER A 22 -11.31 24.80 9.76
N ALA A 23 -10.45 23.93 9.23
CA ALA A 23 -9.71 22.97 10.05
C ALA A 23 -8.69 23.65 10.98
N ALA A 24 -7.94 24.64 10.48
CA ALA A 24 -6.99 25.41 11.28
C ALA A 24 -7.69 26.14 12.44
N TYR A 25 -8.84 26.77 12.16
CA TYR A 25 -9.67 27.39 13.18
C TYR A 25 -10.04 26.40 14.29
N ASN A 26 -10.56 25.23 13.93
CA ASN A 26 -10.97 24.22 14.92
C ASN A 26 -9.80 23.74 15.80
N LEU A 27 -8.62 23.56 15.22
CA LEU A 27 -7.42 23.14 15.97
C LEU A 27 -6.97 24.24 16.94
N VAL A 28 -6.92 25.48 16.48
CA VAL A 28 -6.53 26.65 17.29
C VAL A 28 -7.49 26.86 18.47
N GLN A 29 -8.80 26.71 18.25
CA GLN A 29 -9.82 26.81 19.31
C GLN A 29 -9.59 25.81 20.45
N HIS A 30 -8.99 24.65 20.15
CA HIS A 30 -8.67 23.62 21.14
C HIS A 30 -7.20 23.63 21.59
N GLY A 31 -6.41 24.61 21.12
CA GLY A 31 -4.97 24.71 21.41
C GLY A 31 -4.14 23.54 20.86
N ILE A 32 -4.58 22.93 19.76
CA ILE A 32 -3.92 21.78 19.15
C ILE A 32 -2.94 22.26 18.06
N THR A 33 -1.66 22.09 18.32
CA THR A 33 -0.55 22.37 17.37
C THR A 33 0.30 21.16 17.03
N ASN A 34 0.00 20.01 17.64
CA ASN A 34 0.68 18.74 17.38
C ASN A 34 -0.32 17.78 16.76
N LEU A 35 -0.09 17.38 15.52
CA LEU A 35 -1.01 16.56 14.75
C LEU A 35 -0.33 15.26 14.28
N CYS A 36 -0.83 14.14 14.79
CA CYS A 36 -0.48 12.81 14.28
C CYS A 36 -1.49 12.40 13.21
N VAL A 37 -1.03 12.15 11.98
CA VAL A 37 -1.90 11.75 10.85
C VAL A 37 -1.63 10.31 10.49
N ILE A 38 -2.65 9.46 10.57
CA ILE A 38 -2.58 8.04 10.21
C ILE A 38 -3.33 7.82 8.90
N GLY A 39 -2.63 7.39 7.85
CA GLY A 39 -3.26 7.12 6.56
C GLY A 39 -2.27 6.77 5.46
N GLY A 40 -2.75 6.77 4.21
CA GLY A 40 -1.90 6.55 3.03
C GLY A 40 -1.30 7.86 2.49
N ASP A 41 -0.66 7.75 1.32
CA ASP A 41 0.02 8.85 0.64
C ASP A 41 -0.80 10.15 0.53
N GLY A 42 -2.07 10.04 0.13
CA GLY A 42 -2.95 11.21 -0.01
C GLY A 42 -3.17 11.98 1.30
N SER A 43 -3.36 11.27 2.42
CA SER A 43 -3.54 11.90 3.73
C SER A 43 -2.26 12.60 4.19
N LEU A 44 -1.12 11.95 4.00
CA LEU A 44 0.18 12.49 4.40
C LEU A 44 0.60 13.69 3.53
N THR A 45 0.33 13.63 2.22
CA THR A 45 0.49 14.78 1.32
C THR A 45 -0.38 15.97 1.75
N GLY A 46 -1.66 15.72 2.06
CA GLY A 46 -2.58 16.75 2.54
C GLY A 46 -2.13 17.38 3.86
N ALA A 47 -1.61 16.57 4.79
CA ALA A 47 -1.04 17.04 6.04
C ALA A 47 0.16 17.96 5.82
N ASN A 48 1.08 17.58 4.92
CA ASN A 48 2.22 18.43 4.59
C ASN A 48 1.82 19.78 3.95
N ILE A 49 0.85 19.78 3.04
CA ILE A 49 0.30 21.02 2.46
C ILE A 49 -0.27 21.90 3.58
N PHE A 50 -1.03 21.30 4.49
CA PHE A 50 -1.64 21.99 5.61
C PHE A 50 -0.60 22.64 6.54
N ARG A 51 0.51 21.94 6.85
CA ARG A 51 1.63 22.52 7.61
C ARG A 51 2.28 23.69 6.88
N LYS A 52 2.50 23.59 5.57
CA LYS A 52 3.12 24.67 4.78
C LYS A 52 2.24 25.91 4.71
N GLU A 53 0.93 25.72 4.60
CA GLU A 53 -0.03 26.82 4.54
C GLU A 53 -0.38 27.40 5.92
N TRP A 54 0.01 26.75 7.02
CA TRP A 54 -0.43 27.07 8.39
C TRP A 54 -0.33 28.56 8.73
N GLY A 55 0.83 29.19 8.52
CA GLY A 55 1.01 30.62 8.81
C GLY A 55 0.04 31.51 8.03
N GLY A 56 -0.13 31.25 6.73
CA GLY A 56 -1.07 31.99 5.90
C GLY A 56 -2.54 31.75 6.27
N LEU A 57 -2.87 30.55 6.76
CA LEU A 57 -4.21 30.27 7.28
C LEU A 57 -4.50 31.05 8.57
N LEU A 58 -3.51 31.18 9.46
CA LEU A 58 -3.66 32.00 10.67
C LEU A 58 -3.81 33.49 10.35
N GLU A 59 -3.04 34.01 9.39
CA GLU A 59 -3.20 35.38 8.92
C GLU A 59 -4.60 35.65 8.38
N ASP A 60 -5.14 34.71 7.59
CA ASP A 60 -6.50 34.81 7.05
C ASP A 60 -7.56 34.77 8.19
N LEU A 61 -7.37 33.93 9.21
CA LEU A 61 -8.27 33.87 10.38
C LEU A 61 -8.24 35.15 11.22
N VAL A 62 -7.09 35.82 11.33
CA VAL A 62 -6.97 37.12 12.01
C VAL A 62 -7.69 38.20 11.20
N LYS A 63 -7.51 38.22 9.86
CA LYS A 63 -8.20 39.18 8.98
C LYS A 63 -9.72 39.01 8.99
N GLU A 64 -10.20 37.78 9.15
CA GLU A 64 -11.63 37.47 9.31
C GLU A 64 -12.16 37.70 10.73
N GLU A 65 -11.34 38.24 11.64
CA GLU A 65 -11.67 38.48 13.06
C GLU A 65 -12.12 37.21 13.82
N LYS A 66 -11.74 36.02 13.32
CA LYS A 66 -12.07 34.73 13.94
C LYS A 66 -11.14 34.38 15.10
N ILE A 67 -9.90 34.85 15.07
CA ILE A 67 -8.90 34.68 16.14
C ILE A 67 -8.16 36.00 16.37
N THR A 68 -7.59 36.18 17.57
CA THR A 68 -6.75 37.34 17.87
C THR A 68 -5.31 37.13 17.42
N GLU A 69 -4.55 38.22 17.25
CA GLU A 69 -3.11 38.16 16.94
C GLU A 69 -2.31 37.38 18.00
N ASP A 70 -2.64 37.54 19.28
CA ASP A 70 -2.00 36.81 20.39
C ASP A 70 -2.20 35.29 20.26
N VAL A 71 -3.40 34.87 19.85
CA VAL A 71 -3.72 33.45 19.64
C VAL A 71 -2.97 32.92 18.41
N ALA A 72 -2.90 33.70 17.33
CA ALA A 72 -2.13 33.33 16.14
C ALA A 72 -0.63 33.19 16.46
N GLN A 73 -0.06 34.07 17.28
CA GLN A 73 1.34 33.97 17.73
C GLN A 73 1.56 32.76 18.65
N LYS A 74 0.65 32.50 19.59
CA LYS A 74 0.76 31.36 20.51
C LYS A 74 0.76 30.01 19.79
N TYR A 75 -0.01 29.90 18.70
CA TYR A 75 -0.16 28.66 17.92
C TYR A 75 0.45 28.77 16.51
N SER A 76 1.49 29.58 16.37
CA SER A 76 2.14 29.93 15.09
C SER A 76 2.75 28.74 14.34
N HIS A 77 2.98 27.62 15.03
CA HIS A 77 3.64 26.44 14.48
C HIS A 77 2.76 25.21 14.59
N LEU A 78 2.70 24.44 13.49
CA LEU A 78 2.04 23.14 13.43
C LEU A 78 3.09 22.04 13.24
N ASN A 79 3.19 21.17 14.22
CA ASN A 79 4.01 19.98 14.18
C ASN A 79 3.19 18.82 13.63
N ILE A 80 3.72 18.13 12.62
CA ILE A 80 3.06 16.99 11.99
C ILE A 80 3.98 15.79 12.01
N VAL A 81 3.41 14.67 12.45
CA VAL A 81 4.01 13.34 12.28
C VAL A 81 3.03 12.44 11.55
N GLY A 82 3.53 11.75 10.53
CA GLY A 82 2.78 10.78 9.74
C GLY A 82 3.01 9.35 10.20
N LEU A 83 1.94 8.55 10.22
CA LEU A 83 1.99 7.09 10.30
C LEU A 83 1.35 6.51 9.04
N VAL A 84 2.00 5.54 8.42
CA VAL A 84 1.49 4.92 7.20
C VAL A 84 0.55 3.77 7.54
N GLY A 85 -0.76 4.04 7.44
CA GLY A 85 -1.82 3.05 7.56
C GLY A 85 -2.34 2.68 6.17
N SER A 86 -1.87 1.56 5.64
CA SER A 86 -2.23 1.05 4.31
C SER A 86 -2.08 -0.47 4.30
N ILE A 87 -2.96 -1.17 3.58
CA ILE A 87 -2.78 -2.61 3.33
C ILE A 87 -1.81 -2.84 2.15
N ASP A 88 -1.73 -1.87 1.23
CA ASP A 88 -1.12 -2.02 -0.09
C ASP A 88 0.42 -2.13 -0.02
N ASN A 89 1.04 -1.69 1.08
CA ASN A 89 2.50 -1.52 1.23
C ASN A 89 3.12 -0.65 0.11
N ASP A 90 2.39 0.40 -0.27
CA ASP A 90 2.69 1.25 -1.42
C ASP A 90 3.51 2.52 -1.07
N PHE A 91 3.84 2.74 0.20
CA PHE A 91 4.59 3.93 0.64
C PHE A 91 6.09 3.66 0.68
N CYS A 92 6.87 4.45 -0.06
CA CYS A 92 8.32 4.30 -0.10
C CYS A 92 8.96 4.87 1.18
N GLY A 93 9.97 4.19 1.72
CA GLY A 93 10.65 4.56 2.97
C GLY A 93 10.27 3.72 4.18
N THR A 94 9.27 2.85 4.09
CA THR A 94 8.98 1.86 5.11
C THR A 94 9.04 0.45 4.53
N ASP A 95 9.55 -0.50 5.30
CA ASP A 95 9.60 -1.92 4.92
C ASP A 95 8.19 -2.53 4.91
N MET A 96 7.36 -2.11 5.87
CA MET A 96 5.99 -2.57 6.08
C MET A 96 5.09 -1.39 6.48
N THR A 97 3.89 -1.33 5.92
CA THR A 97 2.82 -0.42 6.36
C THR A 97 1.89 -1.10 7.35
N ILE A 98 1.27 -0.31 8.23
CA ILE A 98 0.33 -0.82 9.23
C ILE A 98 -0.92 -1.34 8.51
N GLY A 99 -1.17 -2.65 8.64
CA GLY A 99 -2.32 -3.34 8.08
C GLY A 99 -1.97 -4.33 6.97
N THR A 100 -0.76 -4.28 6.41
CA THR A 100 -0.33 -5.19 5.33
C THR A 100 -0.30 -6.64 5.79
N ASP A 101 0.27 -6.93 6.97
CA ASP A 101 0.33 -8.30 7.48
C ASP A 101 -1.06 -8.85 7.81
N SER A 102 -1.95 -8.01 8.34
CA SER A 102 -3.36 -8.35 8.58
C SER A 102 -4.09 -8.67 7.28
N ALA A 103 -3.87 -7.90 6.21
CA ALA A 103 -4.44 -8.15 4.90
C ALA A 103 -3.92 -9.46 4.30
N LEU A 104 -2.61 -9.74 4.41
CA LEU A 104 -2.00 -11.01 4.00
C LEU A 104 -2.65 -12.19 4.74
N HIS A 105 -2.89 -12.08 6.05
CA HIS A 105 -3.63 -13.11 6.78
C HIS A 105 -5.03 -13.35 6.22
N ARG A 106 -5.76 -12.29 5.85
CA ARG A 106 -7.10 -12.43 5.22
C ARG A 106 -7.00 -13.13 3.86
N ILE A 107 -6.00 -12.79 3.06
CA ILE A 107 -5.79 -13.39 1.74
C ILE A 107 -5.48 -14.89 1.89
N MET A 108 -4.56 -15.23 2.80
CA MET A 108 -4.18 -16.62 3.05
C MET A 108 -5.33 -17.46 3.58
N GLU A 109 -6.15 -16.95 4.51
CA GLU A 109 -7.34 -17.67 4.98
C GLU A 109 -8.32 -18.00 3.84
N VAL A 110 -8.50 -17.06 2.90
CA VAL A 110 -9.36 -17.30 1.73
C VAL A 110 -8.72 -18.31 0.78
N ILE A 111 -7.41 -18.21 0.53
CA ILE A 111 -6.68 -19.16 -0.33
C ILE A 111 -6.78 -20.57 0.26
N ASP A 112 -6.52 -20.74 1.55
CA ASP A 112 -6.58 -22.04 2.23
C ASP A 112 -7.99 -22.63 2.18
N ALA A 113 -9.01 -21.81 2.42
CA ALA A 113 -10.41 -22.22 2.32
C ALA A 113 -10.76 -22.68 0.89
N ILE A 114 -10.30 -21.96 -0.14
CA ILE A 114 -10.55 -22.30 -1.54
C ILE A 114 -9.79 -23.57 -1.94
N THR A 115 -8.55 -23.73 -1.48
CA THR A 115 -7.66 -24.84 -1.86
C THR A 115 -8.29 -26.20 -1.59
N THR A 116 -8.96 -26.37 -0.44
CA THR A 116 -9.67 -27.61 -0.10
C THR A 116 -10.79 -27.96 -1.10
N THR A 117 -11.54 -26.95 -1.55
CA THR A 117 -12.61 -27.12 -2.54
C THR A 117 -12.06 -27.35 -3.96
N ALA A 118 -10.92 -26.71 -4.27
CA ALA A 118 -10.26 -26.80 -5.57
C ALA A 118 -9.71 -28.20 -5.84
N GLN A 119 -9.06 -28.82 -4.85
CA GLN A 119 -8.49 -30.17 -4.96
C GLN A 119 -9.55 -31.25 -5.22
N SER A 120 -10.75 -31.05 -4.67
CA SER A 120 -11.88 -31.98 -4.82
C SER A 120 -12.38 -32.04 -6.26
N HIS A 121 -12.52 -30.87 -6.89
CA HIS A 121 -13.08 -30.75 -8.24
C HIS A 121 -12.06 -30.55 -9.34
N GLN A 122 -10.78 -30.55 -9.00
CA GLN A 122 -9.74 -30.46 -9.99
C GLN A 122 -9.80 -29.10 -10.74
N ARG A 123 -9.99 -28.00 -10.00
CA ARG A 123 -10.27 -26.67 -10.58
C ARG A 123 -9.06 -25.75 -10.64
N THR A 124 -9.14 -24.77 -11.54
CA THR A 124 -8.25 -23.61 -11.56
C THR A 124 -8.94 -22.43 -10.89
N PHE A 125 -8.24 -21.72 -10.02
CA PHE A 125 -8.74 -20.51 -9.38
C PHE A 125 -7.90 -19.30 -9.77
N VAL A 126 -8.57 -18.25 -10.21
CA VAL A 126 -8.01 -16.92 -10.42
C VAL A 126 -8.44 -16.05 -9.24
N LEU A 127 -7.49 -15.61 -8.42
CA LEU A 127 -7.72 -14.89 -7.18
C LEU A 127 -7.28 -13.44 -7.34
N GLU A 128 -8.24 -12.52 -7.28
CA GLU A 128 -7.99 -11.08 -7.37
C GLU A 128 -7.76 -10.47 -6.00
N VAL A 129 -6.58 -9.88 -5.83
CA VAL A 129 -6.04 -9.35 -4.58
C VAL A 129 -5.90 -7.83 -4.69
N MET A 130 -6.18 -7.11 -3.59
CA MET A 130 -6.03 -5.65 -3.55
C MET A 130 -4.56 -5.24 -3.61
N GLY A 131 -4.32 -3.94 -3.82
CA GLY A 131 -2.97 -3.38 -3.83
C GLY A 131 -2.86 -2.06 -4.61
N ARG A 132 -3.96 -1.60 -5.21
CA ARG A 132 -4.06 -0.46 -6.12
C ARG A 132 -3.06 -0.55 -7.26
N HIS A 133 -1.91 0.12 -7.12
CA HIS A 133 -0.81 0.12 -8.09
C HIS A 133 0.45 -0.55 -7.51
N CYS A 134 0.26 -1.40 -6.50
CA CYS A 134 1.32 -2.16 -5.86
C CYS A 134 1.00 -3.65 -5.85
N GLY A 135 1.94 -4.46 -6.32
CA GLY A 135 1.85 -5.90 -6.37
C GLY A 135 2.28 -6.62 -5.09
N TYR A 136 2.65 -5.90 -4.02
CA TYR A 136 3.25 -6.51 -2.83
C TYR A 136 2.36 -7.59 -2.19
N LEU A 137 1.07 -7.30 -2.00
CA LEU A 137 0.12 -8.27 -1.45
C LEU A 137 0.00 -9.52 -2.34
N ALA A 138 -0.13 -9.33 -3.65
CA ALA A 138 -0.22 -10.43 -4.60
C ALA A 138 1.07 -11.27 -4.63
N LEU A 139 2.23 -10.62 -4.62
CA LEU A 139 3.55 -11.26 -4.60
C LEU A 139 3.76 -12.13 -3.37
N VAL A 140 3.56 -11.56 -2.17
CA VAL A 140 3.76 -12.30 -0.93
C VAL A 140 2.72 -13.42 -0.78
N SER A 141 1.47 -13.18 -1.20
CA SER A 141 0.44 -14.21 -1.19
C SER A 141 0.76 -15.35 -2.16
N ALA A 142 1.31 -15.05 -3.34
CA ALA A 142 1.72 -16.07 -4.31
C ALA A 142 2.87 -16.93 -3.79
N LEU A 143 3.85 -16.31 -3.15
CA LEU A 143 4.96 -17.02 -2.51
C LEU A 143 4.50 -17.90 -1.35
N ALA A 144 3.61 -17.37 -0.49
CA ALA A 144 3.11 -18.10 0.67
C ALA A 144 2.19 -19.27 0.30
N SER A 145 1.39 -19.13 -0.76
CA SER A 145 0.45 -20.15 -1.22
C SER A 145 1.04 -21.14 -2.25
N GLY A 146 2.21 -20.84 -2.81
CA GLY A 146 2.77 -21.62 -3.91
C GLY A 146 1.96 -21.50 -5.19
N ALA A 147 1.49 -20.28 -5.51
CA ALA A 147 0.70 -20.03 -6.72
C ALA A 147 1.48 -20.42 -8.00
N ASP A 148 0.77 -20.93 -8.99
CA ASP A 148 1.34 -21.34 -10.28
C ASP A 148 1.74 -20.14 -11.14
N TRP A 149 0.99 -19.05 -11.04
CA TRP A 149 1.23 -17.83 -11.80
C TRP A 149 0.83 -16.58 -11.02
N LEU A 150 1.51 -15.48 -11.30
CA LEU A 150 1.34 -14.20 -10.62
C LEU A 150 1.29 -13.05 -11.63
N PHE A 151 0.34 -12.13 -11.45
CA PHE A 151 0.31 -10.85 -12.17
C PHE A 151 0.46 -9.68 -11.20
N ILE A 152 1.51 -8.87 -11.40
CA ILE A 152 1.78 -7.64 -10.63
C ILE A 152 2.07 -6.46 -11.56
N PRO A 153 1.65 -5.22 -11.20
CA PRO A 153 1.89 -4.04 -12.03
C PRO A 153 3.37 -3.69 -12.19
N GLU A 154 4.21 -3.96 -11.19
CA GLU A 154 5.63 -3.63 -11.23
C GLU A 154 6.43 -4.52 -12.17
N CYS A 155 5.93 -5.71 -12.50
CA CYS A 155 6.58 -6.64 -13.42
C CYS A 155 5.54 -7.21 -14.40
N PRO A 156 5.11 -6.42 -15.40
CA PRO A 156 4.16 -6.88 -16.40
C PRO A 156 4.71 -8.08 -17.17
N PRO A 157 3.84 -9.03 -17.55
CA PRO A 157 4.25 -10.22 -18.26
C PRO A 157 4.82 -9.89 -19.66
N GLU A 158 5.71 -10.74 -20.16
CA GLU A 158 6.28 -10.60 -21.50
C GLU A 158 5.26 -10.91 -22.60
N GLU A 159 5.52 -10.53 -23.85
CA GLU A 159 4.66 -10.93 -24.96
C GLU A 159 4.60 -12.46 -25.10
N GLY A 160 3.41 -13.00 -25.35
CA GLY A 160 3.20 -14.44 -25.42
C GLY A 160 3.11 -15.14 -24.07
N TRP A 161 3.00 -14.38 -22.96
CA TRP A 161 2.78 -14.95 -21.63
C TRP A 161 1.58 -15.89 -21.54
N GLU A 162 0.58 -15.73 -22.41
CA GLU A 162 -0.57 -16.63 -22.47
C GLU A 162 -0.15 -18.08 -22.73
N ASP A 163 0.80 -18.28 -23.64
CA ASP A 163 1.32 -19.61 -23.98
C ASP A 163 2.18 -20.17 -22.85
N PHE A 164 3.08 -19.36 -22.28
CA PHE A 164 3.92 -19.76 -21.15
C PHE A 164 3.08 -20.14 -19.91
N MET A 165 2.08 -19.33 -19.59
CA MET A 165 1.15 -19.60 -18.50
C MET A 165 0.39 -20.90 -18.76
N CYS A 166 -0.19 -21.07 -19.95
CA CYS A 166 -0.94 -22.29 -20.26
C CYS A 166 -0.07 -23.55 -20.23
N ALA A 167 1.17 -23.47 -20.74
CA ALA A 167 2.12 -24.57 -20.69
C ALA A 167 2.44 -24.96 -19.23
N ARG A 168 2.73 -23.98 -18.38
CA ARG A 168 3.04 -24.20 -16.97
C ARG A 168 1.85 -24.80 -16.20
N LEU A 169 0.65 -24.27 -16.38
CA LEU A 169 -0.56 -24.81 -15.75
C LEU A 169 -0.82 -26.26 -16.17
N GLY A 170 -0.62 -26.56 -17.47
CA GLY A 170 -0.72 -27.91 -18.00
C GLY A 170 0.34 -28.86 -17.42
N GLU A 171 1.57 -28.37 -17.22
CA GLU A 171 2.66 -29.15 -16.62
C GLU A 171 2.40 -29.44 -15.13
N THR A 172 1.98 -28.45 -14.34
CA THR A 172 1.62 -28.67 -12.93
C THR A 172 0.54 -29.76 -12.83
N ARG A 173 -0.41 -29.75 -13.77
CA ARG A 173 -1.50 -30.73 -13.84
C ARG A 173 -1.02 -32.13 -14.21
N SER A 174 -0.13 -32.24 -15.20
CA SER A 174 0.42 -33.53 -15.63
C SER A 174 1.34 -34.16 -14.56
N ARG A 175 2.00 -33.33 -13.74
CA ARG A 175 2.78 -33.75 -12.56
C ARG A 175 1.92 -34.22 -11.37
N GLY A 176 0.59 -34.23 -11.52
CA GLY A 176 -0.33 -34.80 -10.53
C GLY A 176 -0.95 -33.79 -9.56
N SER A 177 -0.67 -32.48 -9.72
CA SER A 177 -1.41 -31.47 -8.95
C SER A 177 -2.89 -31.54 -9.32
N ARG A 178 -3.76 -31.44 -8.32
CA ARG A 178 -5.22 -31.41 -8.52
C ARG A 178 -5.76 -29.98 -8.51
N LEU A 179 -4.93 -28.97 -8.46
CA LEU A 179 -5.37 -27.59 -8.38
C LEU A 179 -4.40 -26.70 -9.16
N ASN A 180 -4.91 -25.59 -9.66
CA ASN A 180 -4.08 -24.50 -10.10
C ASN A 180 -4.54 -23.20 -9.45
N ILE A 181 -3.59 -22.40 -8.95
CA ILE A 181 -3.86 -21.10 -8.35
C ILE A 181 -3.11 -20.03 -9.13
N ILE A 182 -3.86 -19.05 -9.61
CA ILE A 182 -3.35 -17.86 -10.28
C ILE A 182 -3.72 -16.66 -9.41
N ILE A 183 -2.74 -15.86 -9.02
CA ILE A 183 -2.97 -14.64 -8.23
C ILE A 183 -2.78 -13.43 -9.12
N ILE A 184 -3.73 -12.50 -9.06
CA ILE A 184 -3.73 -11.27 -9.85
C ILE A 184 -3.94 -10.07 -8.94
N ALA A 185 -3.02 -9.11 -8.99
CA ALA A 185 -3.21 -7.82 -8.33
C ALA A 185 -4.30 -7.02 -9.06
N GLU A 186 -5.12 -6.27 -8.34
CA GLU A 186 -6.21 -5.46 -8.92
C GLU A 186 -5.72 -4.42 -9.95
N GLY A 187 -4.46 -4.00 -9.84
CA GLY A 187 -3.80 -3.10 -10.79
C GLY A 187 -2.91 -3.80 -11.82
N ALA A 188 -3.03 -5.11 -12.03
CA ALA A 188 -2.20 -5.82 -12.99
C ALA A 188 -2.36 -5.25 -14.41
N ILE A 189 -1.23 -5.01 -15.07
CA ILE A 189 -1.15 -4.46 -16.43
C ILE A 189 -0.22 -5.29 -17.30
N ASP A 190 -0.39 -5.18 -18.61
CA ASP A 190 0.57 -5.63 -19.61
C ASP A 190 1.69 -4.58 -19.86
N ARG A 191 2.67 -4.91 -20.68
CA ARG A 191 3.75 -3.96 -21.07
C ARG A 191 3.25 -2.75 -21.86
N ASN A 192 2.04 -2.81 -22.40
CA ASN A 192 1.41 -1.70 -23.10
C ASN A 192 0.67 -0.74 -22.16
N GLY A 193 0.46 -1.12 -20.89
CA GLY A 193 -0.31 -0.38 -19.90
C GLY A 193 -1.81 -0.73 -19.89
N GLN A 194 -2.22 -1.79 -20.59
CA GLN A 194 -3.59 -2.29 -20.58
C GLN A 194 -3.81 -3.17 -19.35
N LEU A 195 -4.95 -2.99 -18.68
CA LEU A 195 -5.33 -3.79 -17.52
C LEU A 195 -5.56 -5.25 -17.92
N ILE A 196 -4.88 -6.15 -17.21
CA ILE A 196 -5.14 -7.59 -17.30
C ILE A 196 -6.27 -7.88 -16.32
N SER A 197 -7.42 -8.33 -16.80
CA SER A 197 -8.55 -8.64 -15.93
C SER A 197 -8.59 -10.11 -15.53
N SER A 198 -9.09 -10.38 -14.32
CA SER A 198 -9.29 -11.76 -13.82
C SER A 198 -10.20 -12.59 -14.73
N ASN A 199 -11.19 -11.97 -15.37
CA ASN A 199 -12.08 -12.63 -16.33
C ASN A 199 -11.36 -12.98 -17.63
N TYR A 200 -10.48 -12.10 -18.14
CA TYR A 200 -9.66 -12.42 -19.32
C TYR A 200 -8.80 -13.66 -19.07
N VAL A 201 -8.11 -13.72 -17.93
CA VAL A 201 -7.28 -14.89 -17.55
C VAL A 201 -8.13 -16.15 -17.42
N LYS A 202 -9.32 -16.06 -16.83
CA LYS A 202 -10.26 -17.19 -16.75
C LYS A 202 -10.64 -17.70 -18.13
N ASP A 203 -11.12 -16.81 -19.00
CA ASP A 203 -11.60 -17.20 -20.33
C ASP A 203 -10.47 -17.79 -21.17
N LEU A 204 -9.25 -17.26 -21.05
CA LEU A 204 -8.04 -17.78 -21.65
C LEU A 204 -7.77 -19.23 -21.22
N VAL A 205 -7.78 -19.51 -19.91
CA VAL A 205 -7.55 -20.87 -19.38
C VAL A 205 -8.65 -21.84 -19.83
N VAL A 206 -9.92 -21.40 -19.83
CA VAL A 206 -11.04 -22.24 -20.29
C VAL A 206 -10.91 -22.57 -21.78
N GLN A 207 -10.57 -21.59 -22.62
CA GLN A 207 -10.48 -21.77 -24.06
C GLN A 207 -9.27 -22.62 -24.47
N ARG A 208 -8.10 -22.39 -23.86
CA ARG A 208 -6.86 -23.08 -24.26
C ARG A 208 -6.66 -24.44 -23.59
N LEU A 209 -7.03 -24.58 -22.32
CA LEU A 209 -6.77 -25.79 -21.53
C LEU A 209 -8.03 -26.60 -21.22
N GLY A 210 -9.22 -26.02 -21.36
CA GLY A 210 -10.48 -26.68 -21.01
C GLY A 210 -10.67 -26.92 -19.51
N PHE A 211 -9.89 -26.27 -18.65
CA PHE A 211 -9.97 -26.45 -17.19
C PHE A 211 -11.20 -25.70 -16.61
N ASP A 212 -11.92 -26.33 -15.67
CA ASP A 212 -12.99 -25.66 -14.92
C ASP A 212 -12.38 -24.55 -14.05
N THR A 213 -12.54 -23.31 -14.51
CA THR A 213 -11.85 -22.15 -13.94
C THR A 213 -12.84 -21.20 -13.27
N ARG A 214 -12.51 -20.79 -12.04
CA ARG A 214 -13.33 -19.87 -11.24
C ARG A 214 -12.53 -18.63 -10.87
N VAL A 215 -13.22 -17.49 -10.88
CA VAL A 215 -12.66 -16.21 -10.41
C VAL A 215 -13.21 -15.94 -9.03
N THR A 216 -12.34 -15.53 -8.10
CA THR A 216 -12.75 -15.02 -6.79
C THR A 216 -12.10 -13.68 -6.55
N VAL A 217 -12.94 -12.65 -6.45
CA VAL A 217 -12.51 -11.30 -6.08
C VAL A 217 -12.66 -11.17 -4.58
N LEU A 218 -11.54 -11.13 -3.84
CA LEU A 218 -11.56 -11.08 -2.37
C LEU A 218 -12.17 -9.77 -1.87
N GLY A 219 -11.93 -8.67 -2.59
CA GLY A 219 -12.44 -7.35 -2.27
C GLY A 219 -12.12 -6.91 -0.83
N HIS A 220 -13.08 -6.27 -0.18
CA HIS A 220 -12.89 -5.58 1.10
C HIS A 220 -12.68 -6.50 2.31
N VAL A 221 -12.80 -7.82 2.17
CA VAL A 221 -12.43 -8.77 3.23
C VAL A 221 -10.98 -8.54 3.68
N GLN A 222 -10.12 -8.13 2.74
CA GLN A 222 -8.70 -7.81 2.94
C GLN A 222 -8.46 -6.58 3.84
N ARG A 223 -9.47 -5.71 4.01
CA ARG A 223 -9.41 -4.53 4.90
C ARG A 223 -10.08 -4.77 6.26
N GLY A 224 -10.78 -5.89 6.40
CA GLY A 224 -11.55 -6.24 7.59
C GLY A 224 -10.80 -7.22 8.50
N GLY A 225 -11.51 -7.69 9.52
CA GLY A 225 -10.97 -8.63 10.51
C GLY A 225 -10.19 -7.97 11.63
N THR A 226 -9.64 -8.78 12.52
CA THR A 226 -8.83 -8.30 13.63
C THR A 226 -7.36 -8.15 13.22
N PRO A 227 -6.66 -7.09 13.65
CA PRO A 227 -5.25 -6.91 13.32
C PRO A 227 -4.42 -8.09 13.82
N SER A 228 -3.44 -8.51 13.03
CA SER A 228 -2.48 -9.55 13.37
C SER A 228 -1.59 -9.14 14.56
N ALA A 229 -0.87 -10.10 15.13
CA ALA A 229 0.09 -9.79 16.20
C ALA A 229 1.18 -8.82 15.73
N PHE A 230 1.67 -9.00 14.50
CA PHE A 230 2.67 -8.12 13.90
C PHE A 230 2.15 -6.68 13.78
N ASP A 231 0.98 -6.46 13.16
CA ASP A 231 0.43 -5.11 13.00
C ASP A 231 0.07 -4.44 14.33
N ARG A 232 -0.34 -5.20 15.36
CA ARG A 232 -0.57 -4.66 16.71
C ARG A 232 0.73 -4.15 17.34
N VAL A 233 1.79 -4.94 17.27
CA VAL A 233 3.09 -4.55 17.84
C VAL A 233 3.71 -3.40 17.04
N LEU A 234 3.64 -3.48 15.71
CA LEU A 234 4.14 -2.44 14.81
C LEU A 234 3.45 -1.10 15.07
N SER A 235 2.11 -1.07 15.02
CA SER A 235 1.34 0.16 15.26
C SER A 235 1.56 0.74 16.65
N SER A 236 1.71 -0.10 17.68
CA SER A 236 2.01 0.36 19.04
C SER A 236 3.39 1.02 19.13
N LYS A 237 4.42 0.41 18.53
CA LYS A 237 5.78 0.97 18.47
C LYS A 237 5.81 2.28 17.69
N MET A 238 5.20 2.31 16.51
CA MET A 238 5.16 3.50 15.67
C MET A 238 4.36 4.62 16.31
N GLY A 239 3.26 4.31 17.02
CA GLY A 239 2.46 5.27 17.77
C GLY A 239 3.25 5.91 18.91
N MET A 240 4.00 5.11 19.68
CA MET A 240 4.91 5.62 20.72
C MET A 240 5.95 6.56 20.10
N GLU A 241 6.61 6.13 19.03
CA GLU A 241 7.64 6.92 18.35
C GLU A 241 7.08 8.22 17.77
N ALA A 242 5.84 8.21 17.26
CA ALA A 242 5.19 9.41 16.74
C ALA A 242 4.92 10.45 17.84
N VAL A 243 4.54 10.00 19.04
CA VAL A 243 4.38 10.89 20.20
C VAL A 243 5.72 11.50 20.59
N ILE A 244 6.78 10.69 20.69
CA ILE A 244 8.13 11.17 21.00
C ILE A 244 8.59 12.18 19.95
N ALA A 245 8.41 11.88 18.67
CA ALA A 245 8.75 12.78 17.57
C ALA A 245 8.01 14.12 17.65
N LEU A 246 6.72 14.14 18.03
CA LEU A 246 5.98 15.38 18.25
C LEU A 246 6.45 16.16 19.48
N MET A 247 6.87 15.47 20.55
CA MET A 247 7.39 16.12 21.76
C MET A 247 8.78 16.74 21.55
N GLU A 248 9.59 16.14 20.67
CA GLU A 248 10.93 16.63 20.31
C GLU A 248 10.91 17.65 19.16
N ALA A 249 9.78 17.80 18.47
CA ALA A 249 9.67 18.66 17.30
C ALA A 249 9.82 20.14 17.66
N THR A 250 10.71 20.81 16.92
CA THR A 250 10.87 22.27 16.93
C THR A 250 10.26 22.88 15.66
N PRO A 251 10.03 24.21 15.61
CA PRO A 251 9.54 24.89 14.41
C PRO A 251 10.37 24.60 13.13
N GLU A 252 11.67 24.39 13.29
CA GLU A 252 12.62 24.11 12.20
C GLU A 252 12.60 22.63 11.78
N THR A 253 12.07 21.75 12.62
CA THR A 253 12.03 20.31 12.35
C THR A 253 11.05 20.04 11.21
N PRO A 254 11.48 19.40 10.10
CA PRO A 254 10.59 19.07 9.00
C PRO A 254 9.54 18.04 9.45
N ALA A 255 8.38 18.04 8.79
CA ALA A 255 7.40 16.97 9.00
C ALA A 255 8.04 15.61 8.67
N CYS A 256 7.87 14.65 9.57
CA CYS A 256 8.43 13.32 9.41
C CYS A 256 7.34 12.24 9.34
N VAL A 257 7.70 11.10 8.78
CA VAL A 257 6.92 9.86 8.84
C VAL A 257 7.69 8.87 9.69
N VAL A 258 7.01 8.29 10.68
CA VAL A 258 7.58 7.14 11.38
C VAL A 258 7.42 5.94 10.47
N SER A 259 8.53 5.25 10.24
CA SER A 259 8.63 4.11 9.33
C SER A 259 9.34 2.95 10.01
N LEU A 260 9.20 1.75 9.46
CA LEU A 260 9.95 0.58 9.88
C LEU A 260 11.12 0.37 8.90
N SER A 261 12.34 0.30 9.40
CA SER A 261 13.52 -0.10 8.61
C SER A 261 14.37 -1.07 9.40
N GLY A 262 14.61 -2.26 8.86
CA GLY A 262 15.45 -3.27 9.54
C GLY A 262 14.90 -3.70 10.91
N ASN A 263 13.57 -3.76 11.03
CA ASN A 263 12.85 -4.03 12.29
C ASN A 263 13.05 -2.97 13.40
N GLN A 264 13.55 -1.80 13.04
CA GLN A 264 13.68 -0.64 13.93
C GLN A 264 12.77 0.50 13.46
N SER A 265 12.24 1.27 14.41
CA SER A 265 11.47 2.48 14.11
C SER A 265 12.43 3.61 13.74
N VAL A 266 12.22 4.19 12.56
CA VAL A 266 13.02 5.31 12.04
C VAL A 266 12.11 6.47 11.66
N ARG A 267 12.64 7.69 11.71
CA ARG A 267 11.94 8.90 11.27
C ARG A 267 12.51 9.32 9.94
N LEU A 268 11.66 9.46 8.93
CA LEU A 268 12.07 9.88 7.59
C LEU A 268 11.38 11.20 7.21
N PRO A 269 12.04 12.07 6.42
CA PRO A 269 11.41 13.28 5.91
C PRO A 269 10.19 12.93 5.06
N LEU A 270 9.02 13.44 5.45
CA LEU A 270 7.75 13.09 4.82
C LEU A 270 7.75 13.36 3.31
N MET A 271 8.31 14.49 2.90
CA MET A 271 8.31 14.91 1.50
C MET A 271 9.19 14.05 0.60
N GLU A 272 10.29 13.53 1.12
CA GLU A 272 11.16 12.64 0.34
C GLU A 272 10.44 11.32 0.08
N CYS A 273 9.81 10.74 1.10
CA CYS A 273 9.05 9.50 0.98
C CYS A 273 7.86 9.62 0.00
N VAL A 274 7.11 10.72 0.08
CA VAL A 274 5.99 11.02 -0.83
C VAL A 274 6.49 11.21 -2.27
N GLN A 275 7.62 11.91 -2.45
CA GLN A 275 8.17 12.13 -3.79
C GLN A 275 8.60 10.82 -4.45
N VAL A 276 9.35 9.98 -3.73
CA VAL A 276 9.77 8.67 -4.23
C VAL A 276 8.56 7.79 -4.57
N THR A 277 7.50 7.84 -3.76
CA THR A 277 6.26 7.10 -4.04
C THR A 277 5.59 7.55 -5.35
N LYS A 278 5.59 8.85 -5.64
CA LYS A 278 5.10 9.38 -6.93
C LYS A 278 6.01 9.01 -8.09
N ASP A 279 7.33 8.98 -7.86
CA ASP A 279 8.31 8.59 -8.87
C ASP A 279 8.13 7.13 -9.29
N VAL A 280 7.73 6.23 -8.37
CA VAL A 280 7.34 4.85 -8.73
C VAL A 280 6.16 4.83 -9.70
N GLN A 281 5.10 5.59 -9.41
CA GLN A 281 3.93 5.65 -10.29
C GLN A 281 4.32 6.21 -11.67
N LYS A 282 5.10 7.29 -11.69
CA LYS A 282 5.61 7.88 -12.92
C LYS A 282 6.45 6.88 -13.72
N ALA A 283 7.32 6.11 -13.07
CA ALA A 283 8.13 5.09 -13.74
C ALA A 283 7.25 3.99 -14.35
N MET A 284 6.18 3.55 -13.67
CA MET A 284 5.22 2.60 -14.23
C MET A 284 4.46 3.19 -15.43
N ASP A 285 4.00 4.44 -15.34
CA ASP A 285 3.30 5.13 -16.43
C ASP A 285 4.20 5.33 -17.67
N GLU A 286 5.50 5.59 -17.44
CA GLU A 286 6.53 5.71 -18.48
C GLU A 286 7.07 4.35 -18.96
N LYS A 287 6.50 3.22 -18.50
CA LYS A 287 6.90 1.85 -18.85
C LYS A 287 8.34 1.48 -18.46
N LYS A 288 8.91 2.19 -17.47
CA LYS A 288 10.23 1.93 -16.89
C LYS A 288 10.10 0.99 -15.68
N PHE A 289 9.66 -0.24 -15.95
CA PHE A 289 9.32 -1.20 -14.90
C PHE A 289 10.51 -1.59 -14.01
N ASP A 290 11.71 -1.74 -14.57
CA ASP A 290 12.92 -2.02 -13.77
C ASP A 290 13.25 -0.87 -12.80
N GLU A 291 13.01 0.38 -13.19
CA GLU A 291 13.18 1.54 -12.32
C GLU A 291 12.13 1.54 -11.20
N ALA A 292 10.86 1.24 -11.52
CA ALA A 292 9.80 1.11 -10.52
C ALA A 292 10.12 0.05 -9.46
N ILE A 293 10.64 -1.12 -9.88
CA ILE A 293 11.09 -2.19 -8.97
C ILE A 293 12.27 -1.70 -8.10
N GLN A 294 13.23 -0.99 -8.68
CA GLN A 294 14.37 -0.46 -7.93
C GLN A 294 13.95 0.59 -6.90
N LEU A 295 13.01 1.48 -7.24
CA LEU A 295 12.50 2.50 -6.33
C LEU A 295 11.74 1.89 -5.14
N ARG A 296 11.01 0.78 -5.36
CA ARG A 296 10.42 -0.04 -4.29
C ARG A 296 11.47 -0.67 -3.36
N GLY A 297 12.69 -0.94 -3.86
CA GLY A 297 13.78 -1.59 -3.15
C GLY A 297 14.82 -0.67 -2.49
N ARG A 298 15.08 0.53 -3.04
CA ARG A 298 16.17 1.43 -2.60
C ARG A 298 15.96 2.16 -1.28
N GLY A 299 14.72 2.23 -0.76
CA GLY A 299 14.44 2.77 0.57
C GLY A 299 14.89 1.87 1.73
N ARG A 300 15.44 0.70 1.41
CA ARG A 300 15.85 -0.29 2.40
C ARG A 300 17.37 -0.28 2.51
N GLY A 301 17.88 -0.03 3.72
CA GLY A 301 19.19 -0.53 4.14
C GLY A 301 19.27 -2.08 4.14
N LEU A 302 18.22 -2.76 3.66
CA LEU A 302 18.26 -4.15 3.25
C LEU A 302 18.84 -4.21 1.84
N ASP A 303 20.05 -4.77 1.80
CA ASP A 303 20.73 -5.31 0.64
C ASP A 303 19.74 -5.67 -0.49
N ALA A 304 19.99 -5.15 -1.70
CA ALA A 304 19.25 -5.46 -2.93
C ALA A 304 19.09 -6.99 -3.17
N GLY A 305 19.81 -7.81 -2.40
CA GLY A 305 19.69 -9.24 -2.30
C GLY A 305 18.32 -9.80 -1.90
N VAL A 306 17.46 -9.23 -1.04
CA VAL A 306 16.22 -9.97 -0.65
C VAL A 306 15.11 -9.86 -1.68
N ASN A 307 14.68 -8.64 -2.06
CA ASN A 307 13.72 -8.46 -3.15
C ASN A 307 14.34 -8.80 -4.52
N GLY A 308 15.63 -8.54 -4.72
CA GLY A 308 16.34 -8.93 -5.92
C GLY A 308 16.54 -10.44 -6.03
N ARG A 309 16.81 -11.17 -4.93
CA ARG A 309 16.82 -12.65 -4.96
C ARG A 309 15.42 -13.22 -5.02
N MET A 310 14.40 -12.62 -4.41
CA MET A 310 13.04 -13.14 -4.50
C MET A 310 12.46 -12.91 -5.91
N ASN A 311 12.77 -11.77 -6.55
CA ASN A 311 12.45 -11.53 -7.96
C ASN A 311 13.35 -12.33 -8.91
N ALA A 312 14.64 -12.54 -8.60
CA ALA A 312 15.52 -13.41 -9.40
C ALA A 312 15.17 -14.89 -9.22
N GLU A 313 14.67 -15.29 -8.05
CA GLU A 313 14.23 -16.65 -7.75
C GLU A 313 12.86 -16.91 -8.38
N LEU A 314 11.96 -15.92 -8.39
CA LEU A 314 10.73 -15.96 -9.19
C LEU A 314 11.02 -15.92 -10.69
N ARG A 315 11.92 -15.06 -11.18
CA ARG A 315 12.38 -15.07 -12.59
C ARG A 315 13.02 -16.41 -12.96
N SER A 316 13.91 -16.96 -12.12
CA SER A 316 14.53 -18.29 -12.34
C SER A 316 13.59 -19.48 -12.18
N ARG A 317 12.39 -19.26 -11.60
CA ARG A 317 11.31 -20.24 -11.52
C ARG A 317 10.24 -19.98 -12.59
N LEU A 318 10.33 -18.89 -13.36
CA LEU A 318 9.41 -18.51 -14.44
C LEU A 318 10.05 -18.75 -15.82
N ASP A 319 11.38 -18.68 -15.91
CA ASP A 319 12.22 -19.21 -17.01
C ASP A 319 12.52 -20.71 -16.83
#